data_AF-C0CV95-F1
#
_entry.id   AF-C0CV95-F1
#
_cell.length_a   1.000
_cell.length_b   1.000
_cell.length_c   1.000
_cell.angle_alpha   90.00
_cell.angle_beta   90.00
_cell.angle_gamma   90.00
#
_symmetry.space_group_name_H-M   'P 1'
#
loop_
_entity.id
_entity.type
_entity.pdbx_description
1 polymer ?
#
loop_
_entity_poly.entity_id
_entity_poly.type
_entity_poly.pdbx_seq_one_letter_code
_entity_poly.pdbx_strand_id
1 'polypeptide(L)'
;MGKATNRSALFLDRAYIDQKFVELRSDIMATLDAKFRTVQEQEDKIISLFEGTQRPEKRITKAPAEKLPSVPEEIAWKMDMRRRVDKMVKEYPELYADFNTVLRRVYGKMRDVYGFVSEQAIKEYRNAHPGIERASCLDAVSDSPQWRSIFDPVLSNLEEDSRKEMERRRMAAEAEMGKTRQEIIQPLIVARGDKSNYGCATYTLVKGRLKKKGILYANYEEGYRRDTGIKRHVSNGELIDNVPALKREFAKAVGELLAEQKVVKNDGN
;
A
#
# COMPACT_ATOMS: atom_id res chain seq x y z
N MET A 1 -27.36 54.12 25.07
CA MET A 1 -26.43 53.60 26.10
C MET A 1 -26.74 52.12 26.26
N GLY A 2 -25.94 51.17 25.76
CA GLY A 2 -24.78 50.56 26.46
C GLY A 2 -25.26 49.80 27.70
N LYS A 3 -25.08 48.49 27.90
CA LYS A 3 -24.00 47.57 27.52
C LYS A 3 -24.47 46.11 27.47
N ALA A 4 -23.72 45.33 26.70
CA ALA A 4 -23.83 43.89 26.56
C ALA A 4 -23.31 43.12 27.79
N THR A 5 -23.94 41.96 27.98
CA THR A 5 -23.50 40.76 28.69
C THR A 5 -22.00 40.52 28.75
N ASN A 6 -21.47 40.30 29.96
CA ASN A 6 -20.19 39.61 30.17
C ASN A 6 -20.45 38.28 30.87
N ARG A 7 -20.54 37.20 30.09
CA ARG A 7 -20.21 35.85 30.55
C ARG A 7 -18.72 35.68 30.34
N SER A 8 -17.98 35.60 31.44
CA SER A 8 -16.55 35.36 31.49
C SER A 8 -16.20 34.02 30.82
N ALA A 9 -15.69 34.09 29.60
CA ALA A 9 -14.99 32.96 28.98
C ALA A 9 -13.66 32.77 29.72
N LEU A 10 -13.39 31.55 30.16
CA LEU A 10 -12.11 31.12 30.71
C LEU A 10 -11.06 31.24 29.60
N PHE A 11 -10.38 32.38 29.53
CA PHE A 11 -9.17 32.52 28.71
C PHE A 11 -8.08 31.69 29.39
N LEU A 12 -7.80 30.50 28.83
CA LEU A 12 -6.54 29.81 29.11
C LEU A 12 -5.42 30.69 28.58
N ASP A 13 -4.57 31.15 29.49
CA ASP A 13 -3.44 32.03 29.17
C ASP A 13 -2.55 31.37 28.11
N ARG A 14 -2.18 32.12 27.07
CA ARG A 14 -1.38 31.62 25.96
C ARG A 14 -0.04 31.07 26.46
N ALA A 15 0.53 31.71 27.49
CA ALA A 15 1.75 31.26 28.14
C ALA A 15 1.60 29.87 28.77
N TYR A 16 0.43 29.56 29.35
CA TYR A 16 0.14 28.25 29.94
C TYR A 16 0.05 27.15 28.88
N ILE A 17 -0.60 27.43 27.74
CA ILE A 17 -0.70 26.47 26.63
C ILE A 17 0.69 26.19 26.04
N ASP A 18 1.49 27.23 25.82
CA ASP A 18 2.83 27.07 25.26
C ASP A 18 3.75 26.31 26.24
N GLN A 19 3.63 26.53 27.55
CA GLN A 19 4.34 25.76 28.58
C GLN A 19 3.94 24.27 28.56
N LYS A 20 2.64 23.95 28.48
CA LYS A 20 2.18 22.56 28.39
C LYS A 20 2.61 21.87 27.10
N PHE A 21 2.75 22.62 26.01
CA PHE A 21 3.26 22.08 24.76
C PHE A 21 4.75 21.75 24.84
N VAL A 22 5.53 22.56 25.55
CA VAL A 22 6.95 22.30 25.82
C VAL A 22 7.12 21.06 26.72
N GLU A 23 6.35 20.94 27.80
CA GLU A 23 6.34 19.75 28.67
C GLU A 23 5.98 18.48 27.88
N LEU A 24 4.94 18.53 27.05
CA LEU A 24 4.55 17.39 26.24
C LEU A 24 5.65 16.99 25.24
N ARG A 25 6.33 17.97 24.63
CA ARG A 25 7.45 17.70 23.73
C ARG A 25 8.63 17.06 24.47
N SER A 26 8.97 17.54 25.67
CA SER A 26 10.03 16.93 26.47
C SER A 26 9.69 15.51 26.90
N ASP A 27 8.44 15.24 27.27
CA ASP A 27 7.99 13.89 27.67
C ASP A 27 8.03 12.92 26.49
N ILE A 28 7.61 13.37 25.30
CA ILE A 28 7.70 12.58 24.06
C ILE A 28 9.17 12.27 23.75
N MET A 29 10.06 13.27 23.82
CA MET A 29 11.50 13.09 23.58
C MET A 29 12.12 12.11 24.59
N ALA A 30 11.82 12.27 25.89
CA ALA A 30 12.32 11.37 26.93
C ALA A 30 11.84 9.92 26.73
N THR A 31 10.58 9.74 26.29
CA THR A 31 10.02 8.43 26.00
C THR A 31 10.67 7.80 24.77
N LEU A 32 10.93 8.59 23.72
CA LEU A 32 11.62 8.14 22.51
C LEU A 32 13.07 7.76 22.81
N ASP A 33 13.78 8.55 23.60
CA ASP A 33 15.15 8.26 24.04
C ASP A 33 15.23 7.00 24.90
N ALA A 34 14.27 6.80 25.81
CA ALA A 34 14.20 5.58 26.61
C ALA A 34 13.97 4.35 25.73
N LYS A 35 13.06 4.42 24.75
CA LYS A 35 12.81 3.34 23.79
C LYS A 35 14.01 3.10 22.88
N PHE A 36 14.74 4.14 22.50
CA PHE A 36 15.93 4.01 21.68
C PHE A 36 17.06 3.30 22.46
N ARG A 37 17.26 3.65 23.74
CA ARG A 37 18.21 2.95 24.62
C ARG A 37 17.85 1.49 24.82
N THR A 38 16.56 1.15 25.02
CA THR A 38 16.17 -0.25 25.17
C THR A 38 16.38 -1.07 23.90
N VAL A 39 16.19 -0.47 22.73
CA VAL A 39 16.52 -1.11 21.44
C VAL A 39 18.03 -1.29 21.28
N GLN A 40 18.83 -0.28 21.60
CA GLN A 40 20.30 -0.40 21.58
C GLN A 40 20.80 -1.47 22.56
N GLU A 41 20.27 -1.51 23.79
CA GLU A 41 20.62 -2.56 24.75
C GLU A 41 20.20 -3.97 24.28
N GLN A 42 19.12 -4.08 23.51
CA GLN A 42 18.72 -5.34 22.88
C GLN A 42 19.68 -5.71 21.74
N GLU A 43 20.07 -4.77 20.90
CA GLU A 43 21.08 -4.96 19.86
C GLU A 43 22.43 -5.36 20.46
N ASP A 44 22.89 -4.68 21.52
CA ASP A 44 24.14 -5.00 22.23
C ASP A 44 24.08 -6.37 22.94
N LYS A 45 22.90 -6.76 23.46
CA LYS A 45 22.68 -8.14 23.98
C LYS A 45 22.75 -9.18 22.88
N ILE A 46 22.20 -8.88 21.70
CA ILE A 46 22.29 -9.78 20.53
C ILE A 46 23.75 -9.88 20.08
N ILE A 47 24.46 -8.76 19.96
CA ILE A 47 25.89 -8.72 19.59
C ILE A 47 26.73 -9.48 20.62
N SER A 48 26.52 -9.28 21.92
CA SER A 48 27.25 -10.01 22.97
C SER A 48 26.89 -11.50 23.04
N LEU A 49 25.67 -11.91 22.68
CA LEU A 49 25.31 -13.32 22.49
C LEU A 49 26.03 -13.95 21.30
N PHE A 50 26.26 -13.18 20.23
CA PHE A 50 27.07 -13.61 19.08
C PHE A 50 28.58 -13.63 19.40
N GLU A 51 29.09 -12.68 20.19
CA GLU A 51 30.49 -12.64 20.64
C GLU A 51 30.81 -13.71 21.70
N GLY A 52 29.84 -14.10 22.53
CA GLY A 52 29.98 -15.13 23.58
C GLY A 52 30.18 -16.57 23.06
N THR A 53 30.08 -16.80 21.74
CA THR A 53 30.36 -18.10 21.11
C THR A 53 31.82 -18.24 20.67
N GLN A 54 32.71 -17.29 21.02
CA GLN A 54 34.14 -17.43 20.80
C GLN A 54 34.93 -17.50 22.11
N ARG A 55 35.65 -18.62 22.30
CA ARG A 55 36.74 -18.81 23.27
C ARG A 55 37.94 -19.36 22.50
N PRO A 56 39.18 -19.07 22.94
CA PRO A 56 39.92 -17.91 22.48
C PRO A 56 41.16 -18.33 21.67
N GLU A 57 41.52 -17.59 20.62
CA GLU A 57 42.83 -17.81 19.98
C GLU A 57 43.75 -16.59 20.07
N LYS A 58 44.92 -16.91 20.62
CA LYS A 58 46.10 -16.10 20.86
C LYS A 58 46.61 -15.45 19.57
N ARG A 59 47.16 -14.25 19.72
CA ARG A 59 48.14 -13.69 18.78
C ARG A 59 49.29 -14.68 18.58
N ILE A 60 49.61 -15.03 17.31
CA ILE A 60 50.91 -14.92 16.62
C ILE A 60 50.96 -15.86 15.38
N THR A 61 51.44 -15.30 14.26
CA THR A 61 52.02 -15.90 13.01
C THR A 61 51.15 -16.59 11.94
N LYS A 62 51.01 -15.87 10.80
CA LYS A 62 51.16 -16.25 9.37
C LYS A 62 50.85 -17.70 8.89
N ALA A 63 49.79 -17.77 8.05
CA ALA A 63 49.47 -18.67 6.91
C ALA A 63 48.99 -20.12 7.19
N PRO A 64 48.22 -20.74 6.27
CA PRO A 64 46.94 -20.32 5.67
C PRO A 64 45.81 -21.31 6.06
N ALA A 65 44.72 -20.82 6.66
CA ALA A 65 43.61 -21.68 7.10
C ALA A 65 42.69 -22.05 5.93
N GLU A 66 42.40 -23.35 5.82
CA GLU A 66 41.48 -23.96 4.87
C GLU A 66 40.11 -23.27 4.82
N LYS A 67 39.66 -22.99 3.60
CA LYS A 67 38.31 -22.52 3.31
C LYS A 67 37.30 -23.60 3.73
N LEU A 68 36.56 -23.38 4.81
CA LEU A 68 35.22 -23.95 4.96
C LEU A 68 34.42 -23.60 3.69
N PRO A 69 33.53 -24.48 3.18
CA PRO A 69 32.86 -24.27 1.90
C PRO A 69 31.90 -23.09 2.02
N SER A 70 32.40 -21.90 1.71
CA SER A 70 31.60 -20.72 1.44
C SER A 70 30.62 -21.11 0.33
N VAL A 71 29.32 -21.01 0.61
CA VAL A 71 28.30 -21.13 -0.43
C VAL A 71 28.71 -20.20 -1.58
N PRO A 72 28.78 -20.70 -2.83
CA PRO A 72 29.11 -19.87 -3.98
C PRO A 72 28.25 -18.60 -4.00
N GLU A 73 28.88 -17.46 -4.27
CA GLU A 73 28.26 -16.13 -4.22
C GLU A 73 26.99 -16.07 -5.09
N GLU A 74 27.02 -16.77 -6.22
CA GLU A 74 25.93 -16.89 -7.18
C GLU A 74 24.71 -17.58 -6.56
N ILE A 75 24.95 -18.63 -5.78
CA ILE A 75 23.90 -19.40 -5.09
C ILE A 75 23.30 -18.54 -3.97
N ALA A 76 24.14 -17.87 -3.18
CA ALA A 76 23.68 -16.98 -2.11
C ALA A 76 22.81 -15.84 -2.68
N TRP A 77 23.29 -15.17 -3.73
CA TRP A 77 22.55 -14.10 -4.40
C TRP A 77 21.21 -14.59 -4.95
N LYS A 78 21.19 -15.75 -5.62
CA LYS A 78 19.96 -16.34 -6.18
C LYS A 78 18.94 -16.67 -5.09
N MET A 79 19.37 -17.17 -3.93
CA MET A 79 18.47 -17.45 -2.81
C MET A 79 17.88 -16.16 -2.23
N ASP A 80 18.68 -15.11 -2.09
CA ASP A 80 18.22 -13.82 -1.61
C ASP A 80 17.17 -13.21 -2.57
N MET A 81 17.47 -13.21 -3.87
CA MET A 81 16.53 -12.71 -4.88
C MET A 81 15.21 -13.47 -4.90
N ARG A 82 15.24 -14.80 -4.75
CA ARG A 82 14.02 -15.59 -4.63
C ARG A 82 13.17 -15.16 -3.44
N ARG A 83 13.79 -14.95 -2.27
CA ARG A 83 13.09 -14.48 -1.07
C ARG A 83 12.48 -13.10 -1.27
N ARG A 84 13.20 -12.17 -1.89
CA ARG A 84 12.69 -10.81 -2.17
C ARG A 84 11.49 -10.85 -3.12
N VAL A 85 11.59 -11.60 -4.21
CA VAL A 85 10.48 -11.77 -5.14
C VAL A 85 9.28 -12.46 -4.48
N ASP A 86 9.48 -13.50 -3.68
CA ASP A 86 8.40 -14.15 -2.91
C ASP A 86 7.74 -13.18 -1.92
N LYS A 87 8.53 -12.31 -1.27
CA LYS A 87 8.02 -11.26 -0.39
C LYS A 87 7.13 -10.28 -1.15
N MET A 88 7.51 -9.86 -2.36
CA MET A 88 6.68 -8.98 -3.18
C MET A 88 5.32 -9.59 -3.54
N VAL A 89 5.28 -10.87 -3.89
CA VAL A 89 4.02 -11.57 -4.18
C VAL A 89 3.12 -11.61 -2.95
N LYS A 90 3.69 -11.80 -1.77
CA LYS A 90 2.95 -11.80 -0.50
C LYS A 90 2.46 -10.41 -0.08
N GLU A 91 3.27 -9.37 -0.28
CA GLU A 91 2.93 -7.99 0.11
C GLU A 91 1.99 -7.32 -0.87
N TYR A 92 2.08 -7.67 -2.16
CA TYR A 92 1.33 -7.04 -3.24
C TYR A 92 0.57 -8.06 -4.11
N PRO A 93 -0.30 -8.91 -3.52
CA PRO A 93 -1.02 -9.94 -4.26
C PRO A 93 -1.98 -9.37 -5.33
N GLU A 94 -2.41 -8.11 -5.16
CA GLU A 94 -3.24 -7.41 -6.15
C GLU A 94 -2.46 -6.96 -7.40
N LEU A 95 -1.13 -6.85 -7.30
CA LEU A 95 -0.26 -6.45 -8.40
C LEU A 95 0.41 -7.66 -9.06
N TYR A 96 0.70 -8.69 -8.27
CA TYR A 96 1.44 -9.87 -8.70
C TYR A 96 0.72 -11.14 -8.30
N ALA A 97 0.26 -11.89 -9.31
CA ALA A 97 -0.40 -13.18 -9.09
C ALA A 97 0.58 -14.26 -8.63
N ASP A 98 1.81 -14.23 -9.15
CA ASP A 98 2.84 -15.24 -8.86
C ASP A 98 4.27 -14.69 -9.02
N PHE A 99 5.23 -15.53 -8.63
CA PHE A 99 6.66 -15.28 -8.73
C PHE A 99 7.11 -14.94 -10.17
N ASN A 100 6.55 -15.64 -11.16
CA ASN A 100 6.92 -15.47 -12.57
C ASN A 100 6.46 -14.11 -13.11
N THR A 101 5.34 -13.59 -12.62
CA THR A 101 4.80 -12.27 -13.00
C THR A 101 5.76 -11.17 -12.58
N VAL A 102 6.34 -11.27 -11.37
CA VAL A 102 7.35 -10.33 -10.90
C VAL A 102 8.62 -10.45 -11.74
N LEU A 103 9.14 -11.66 -11.95
CA LEU A 103 10.35 -11.85 -12.75
C LEU A 103 10.20 -11.36 -14.19
N ARG A 104 9.05 -11.57 -14.84
CA ARG A 104 8.78 -11.02 -16.18
C ARG A 104 8.85 -9.50 -16.20
N ARG A 105 8.35 -8.82 -15.16
CA ARG A 105 8.44 -7.36 -15.03
C ARG A 105 9.88 -6.90 -14.87
N VAL A 106 10.67 -7.61 -14.05
CA VAL A 106 12.09 -7.33 -13.85
C VAL A 106 12.87 -7.52 -15.16
N TYR A 107 12.75 -8.68 -15.82
CA TYR A 107 13.42 -8.94 -17.09
C TYR A 107 12.96 -8.00 -18.21
N GLY A 108 11.67 -7.62 -18.22
CA GLY A 108 11.16 -6.59 -19.11
C GLY A 108 11.88 -5.25 -18.93
N LYS A 109 11.99 -4.75 -17.68
CA LYS A 109 12.75 -3.52 -17.40
C LYS A 109 14.24 -3.67 -17.73
N MET A 110 14.85 -4.81 -17.43
CA MET A 110 16.25 -5.07 -17.78
C MET A 110 16.47 -5.05 -19.29
N ARG A 111 15.55 -5.62 -20.08
CA ARG A 111 15.60 -5.60 -21.54
C ARG A 111 15.42 -4.20 -22.09
N ASP A 112 14.38 -3.51 -21.65
CA ASP A 112 13.95 -2.24 -22.24
C ASP A 112 14.91 -1.10 -21.91
N VAL A 113 15.58 -1.14 -20.74
CA VAL A 113 16.50 -0.08 -20.28
C VAL A 113 17.96 -0.45 -20.49
N TYR A 114 18.34 -1.70 -20.23
CA TYR A 114 19.73 -2.14 -20.19
C TYR A 114 20.10 -3.11 -21.33
N GLY A 115 19.17 -3.39 -22.26
CA GLY A 115 19.41 -4.26 -23.40
C GLY A 115 19.56 -5.74 -23.05
N PHE A 116 19.14 -6.17 -21.86
CA PHE A 116 19.19 -7.56 -21.45
C PHE A 116 18.31 -8.46 -22.32
N VAL A 117 18.87 -9.55 -22.85
CA VAL A 117 18.14 -10.56 -23.63
C VAL A 117 18.20 -11.89 -22.90
N SER A 118 17.07 -12.30 -22.31
CA SER A 118 16.94 -13.52 -21.51
C SER A 118 17.41 -14.78 -22.26
N GLU A 119 17.02 -14.92 -23.52
CA GLU A 119 17.31 -16.07 -24.37
C GLU A 119 18.82 -16.18 -24.64
N GLN A 120 19.48 -15.03 -24.83
CA GLN A 120 20.92 -14.95 -25.05
C GLN A 120 21.68 -15.29 -23.76
N ALA A 121 21.29 -14.70 -22.63
CA ALA A 121 21.91 -15.00 -21.34
C ALA A 121 21.79 -16.49 -20.98
N ILE A 122 20.62 -17.10 -21.19
CA ILE A 122 20.41 -18.54 -20.95
C ILE A 122 21.27 -19.40 -21.90
N LYS A 123 21.47 -18.95 -23.14
CA LYS A 123 22.33 -19.66 -24.11
C LYS A 123 23.80 -19.59 -23.70
N GLU A 124 24.29 -18.41 -23.34
CA GLU A 124 25.65 -18.20 -22.84
C GLU A 124 25.93 -19.02 -21.59
N TYR A 125 24.98 -19.02 -20.64
CA TYR A 125 25.09 -19.83 -19.42
C TYR A 125 25.17 -21.34 -19.72
N ARG A 126 24.34 -21.86 -20.62
CA ARG A 126 24.39 -23.27 -21.04
C ARG A 126 25.69 -23.64 -21.75
N ASN A 127 26.26 -22.71 -22.53
CA ASN A 127 27.55 -22.92 -23.19
C ASN A 127 28.70 -22.94 -22.17
N ALA A 128 28.64 -22.10 -21.13
CA ALA A 128 29.63 -22.06 -20.06
C ALA A 128 29.53 -23.28 -19.11
N HIS A 129 28.34 -23.86 -18.97
CA HIS A 129 28.07 -25.01 -18.11
C HIS A 129 27.54 -26.21 -18.90
N PRO A 130 28.40 -26.89 -19.69
CA PRO A 130 28.01 -28.06 -20.44
C PRO A 130 27.55 -29.18 -19.49
N GLY A 131 26.30 -29.64 -19.67
CA GLY A 131 25.67 -30.66 -18.81
C GLY A 131 24.39 -30.19 -18.11
N ILE A 132 24.09 -28.88 -18.12
CA ILE A 132 22.81 -28.36 -17.61
C ILE A 132 21.77 -28.33 -18.74
N GLU A 133 20.84 -29.28 -18.74
CA GLU A 133 19.75 -29.36 -19.74
C GLU A 133 18.70 -28.25 -19.58
N ARG A 134 18.43 -27.82 -18.34
CA ARG A 134 17.40 -26.82 -18.01
C ARG A 134 17.98 -25.71 -17.15
N ALA A 135 18.35 -24.60 -17.78
CA ALA A 135 18.75 -23.38 -17.11
C ALA A 135 17.59 -22.37 -17.09
N SER A 136 17.31 -21.81 -15.92
CA SER A 136 16.41 -20.67 -15.77
C SER A 136 17.12 -19.36 -16.11
N CYS A 137 16.35 -18.34 -16.51
CA CYS A 137 16.88 -16.98 -16.68
C CYS A 137 17.54 -16.46 -15.40
N LEU A 138 17.02 -16.84 -14.23
CA LEU A 138 17.59 -16.44 -12.95
C LEU A 138 18.96 -17.11 -12.70
N ASP A 139 19.19 -18.30 -13.26
CA ASP A 139 20.48 -19.00 -13.17
C ASP A 139 21.53 -18.26 -14.00
N ALA A 140 21.16 -17.89 -15.23
CA ALA A 140 22.00 -17.10 -16.12
C ALA A 140 22.33 -15.71 -15.53
N VAL A 141 21.36 -15.06 -14.87
CA VAL A 141 21.60 -13.78 -14.20
C VAL A 141 22.51 -13.96 -12.99
N SER A 142 22.33 -15.02 -12.19
CA SER A 142 23.16 -15.27 -11.01
C SER A 142 24.64 -15.50 -11.34
N ASP A 143 24.92 -16.09 -12.49
CA ASP A 143 26.28 -16.37 -12.97
C ASP A 143 27.02 -15.12 -13.45
N SER A 144 26.30 -14.07 -13.86
CA SER A 144 26.87 -12.85 -14.41
C SER A 144 26.88 -11.72 -13.39
N PRO A 145 28.05 -11.25 -12.91
CA PRO A 145 28.13 -10.12 -11.98
C PRO A 145 27.50 -8.83 -12.53
N GLN A 146 27.59 -8.61 -13.84
CA GLN A 146 26.98 -7.47 -14.51
C GLN A 146 25.45 -7.51 -14.40
N TRP A 147 24.84 -8.66 -14.71
CA TRP A 147 23.40 -8.79 -14.65
C TRP A 147 22.87 -8.83 -13.21
N ARG A 148 23.63 -9.38 -12.25
CA ARG A 148 23.32 -9.25 -10.82
C ARG A 148 23.23 -7.80 -10.38
N SER A 149 24.26 -7.00 -10.70
CA SER A 149 24.35 -5.57 -10.38
C SER A 149 23.21 -4.74 -10.97
N ILE A 150 22.61 -5.17 -12.09
CA ILE A 150 21.45 -4.52 -12.71
C ILE A 150 20.14 -5.04 -12.13
N PHE A 151 20.05 -6.34 -11.82
CA PHE A 151 18.82 -6.96 -11.33
C PHE A 151 18.41 -6.39 -9.96
N ASP A 152 19.37 -6.22 -9.04
CA ASP A 152 19.14 -5.71 -7.68
C ASP A 152 18.44 -4.33 -7.65
N PRO A 153 18.93 -3.30 -8.36
CA PRO A 153 18.26 -2.00 -8.40
C PRO A 153 16.94 -2.05 -9.19
N VAL A 154 16.83 -2.87 -10.23
CA VAL A 154 15.55 -3.02 -10.96
C VAL A 154 14.47 -3.61 -10.06
N LEU A 155 14.79 -4.65 -9.29
CA LEU A 155 13.88 -5.24 -8.33
C LEU A 155 13.51 -4.25 -7.22
N SER A 156 14.50 -3.54 -6.65
CA SER A 156 14.26 -2.55 -5.60
C SER A 156 13.38 -1.38 -6.08
N ASN A 157 13.61 -0.89 -7.30
CA ASN A 157 12.76 0.13 -7.92
C ASN A 157 11.34 -0.40 -8.17
N LEU A 158 11.20 -1.67 -8.57
CA LEU A 158 9.90 -2.30 -8.76
C LEU A 158 9.13 -2.46 -7.43
N GLU A 159 9.83 -2.80 -6.34
CA GLU A 159 9.28 -2.83 -4.98
C GLU A 159 8.75 -1.44 -4.58
N GLU A 160 9.54 -0.38 -4.81
CA GLU A 160 9.13 0.98 -4.50
C GLU A 160 7.97 1.48 -5.36
N ASP A 161 7.99 1.21 -6.67
CA ASP A 161 6.90 1.52 -7.60
C ASP A 161 5.59 0.84 -7.15
N SER A 162 5.69 -0.43 -6.71
CA SER A 162 4.54 -1.20 -6.21
C SER A 162 3.96 -0.59 -4.94
N ARG A 163 4.83 -0.20 -4.00
CA ARG A 163 4.42 0.48 -2.76
C ARG A 163 3.69 1.78 -3.07
N LYS A 164 4.26 2.61 -3.95
CA LYS A 164 3.65 3.89 -4.37
C LYS A 164 2.32 3.68 -5.07
N GLU A 165 2.20 2.66 -5.93
CA GLU A 165 0.94 2.34 -6.60
C GLU A 165 -0.13 1.88 -5.60
N MET A 166 0.23 1.04 -4.62
CA MET A 166 -0.70 0.63 -3.57
C MET A 166 -1.13 1.81 -2.69
N GLU A 167 -0.20 2.70 -2.33
CA GLU A 167 -0.52 3.93 -1.62
C GLU A 167 -1.42 4.84 -2.45
N ARG A 168 -1.15 5.00 -3.75
CA ARG A 168 -2.00 5.76 -4.66
C ARG A 168 -3.41 5.17 -4.76
N ARG A 169 -3.53 3.84 -4.85
CA ARG A 169 -4.84 3.15 -4.83
C ARG A 169 -5.57 3.36 -3.52
N ARG A 170 -4.86 3.28 -2.39
CA ARG A 170 -5.42 3.56 -1.06
C ARG A 170 -5.88 5.00 -0.96
N MET A 171 -5.08 5.97 -1.38
CA MET A 171 -5.42 7.39 -1.39
C MET A 171 -6.58 7.70 -2.34
N ALA A 172 -6.67 7.03 -3.50
CA ALA A 172 -7.79 7.16 -4.41
C ALA A 172 -9.08 6.58 -3.81
N ALA A 173 -8.99 5.40 -3.19
CA ALA A 173 -10.09 4.81 -2.43
C ALA A 173 -10.51 5.72 -1.27
N GLU A 174 -9.55 6.30 -0.54
CA GLU A 174 -9.80 7.24 0.56
C GLU A 174 -10.38 8.57 0.08
N ALA A 175 -9.94 9.09 -1.06
CA ALA A 175 -10.49 10.31 -1.66
C ALA A 175 -11.92 10.08 -2.20
N GLU A 176 -12.24 8.90 -2.73
CA GLU A 176 -13.63 8.52 -3.00
C GLU A 176 -14.45 8.36 -1.72
N MET A 177 -13.82 7.88 -0.64
CA MET A 177 -14.43 7.74 0.69
C MET A 177 -14.57 9.06 1.46
N GLY A 178 -13.76 10.08 1.15
CA GLY A 178 -13.77 11.38 1.81
C GLY A 178 -14.90 12.29 1.34
N LYS A 179 -15.38 12.10 0.10
CA LYS A 179 -16.56 12.83 -0.41
C LYS A 179 -17.81 12.37 0.31
N THR A 180 -18.59 13.29 0.83
CA THR A 180 -19.92 12.99 1.40
C THR A 180 -20.84 12.42 0.31
N ARG A 181 -21.85 11.63 0.69
CA ARG A 181 -22.89 11.17 -0.25
C ARG A 181 -23.51 12.32 -1.05
N GLN A 182 -23.61 13.50 -0.45
CA GLN A 182 -24.17 14.69 -1.08
C GLN A 182 -23.27 15.21 -2.19
N GLU A 183 -21.96 15.32 -1.95
CA GLU A 183 -20.99 15.76 -2.96
C GLU A 183 -20.92 14.79 -4.14
N ILE A 184 -21.10 13.49 -3.89
CA ILE A 184 -21.14 12.47 -4.93
C ILE A 184 -22.36 12.66 -5.86
N ILE A 185 -23.56 12.88 -5.30
CA ILE A 185 -24.79 12.98 -6.10
C ILE A 185 -25.05 14.38 -6.68
N GLN A 186 -24.41 15.42 -6.14
CA GLN A 186 -24.64 16.82 -6.51
C GLN A 186 -24.51 17.08 -8.04
N PRO A 187 -23.51 16.55 -8.75
CA PRO A 187 -23.42 16.74 -10.21
C PRO A 187 -24.62 16.18 -10.97
N LEU A 188 -25.19 15.05 -10.51
CA LEU A 188 -26.36 14.43 -11.13
C LEU A 188 -27.65 15.21 -10.84
N ILE A 189 -27.81 15.75 -9.62
CA ILE A 189 -28.91 16.64 -9.25
C ILE A 189 -28.94 17.85 -10.20
N VAL A 190 -27.79 18.48 -10.40
CA VAL A 190 -27.63 19.63 -11.29
C VAL A 190 -27.89 19.24 -12.75
N ALA A 191 -27.30 18.15 -13.24
CA ALA A 191 -27.46 17.72 -14.63
C ALA A 191 -28.92 17.44 -15.01
N ARG A 192 -29.71 16.92 -14.06
CA ARG A 192 -31.13 16.61 -14.21
C ARG A 192 -32.06 17.81 -13.94
N GLY A 193 -31.54 18.92 -13.41
CA GLY A 193 -32.35 20.06 -12.98
C GLY A 193 -33.34 19.70 -11.86
N ASP A 194 -32.96 18.79 -10.96
CA ASP A 194 -33.84 18.32 -9.88
C ASP A 194 -34.03 19.42 -8.82
N LYS A 195 -35.26 19.93 -8.71
CA LYS A 195 -35.66 20.98 -7.76
C LYS A 195 -36.24 20.43 -6.45
N SER A 196 -36.30 19.11 -6.28
CA SER A 196 -36.77 18.51 -5.03
C SER A 196 -35.83 18.83 -3.86
N ASN A 197 -36.37 18.84 -2.64
CA ASN A 197 -35.58 19.11 -1.44
C ASN A 197 -34.36 18.18 -1.36
N TYR A 198 -33.16 18.78 -1.35
CA TYR A 198 -31.86 18.08 -1.35
C TYR A 198 -31.67 17.06 -2.49
N GLY A 199 -32.42 17.17 -3.60
CA GLY A 199 -32.36 16.23 -4.72
C GLY A 199 -32.94 14.84 -4.42
N CYS A 200 -33.95 14.76 -3.54
CA CYS A 200 -34.61 13.52 -3.15
C CYS A 200 -35.11 12.66 -4.33
N ALA A 201 -35.59 13.29 -5.40
CA ALA A 201 -36.00 12.57 -6.61
C ALA A 201 -34.81 11.88 -7.29
N THR A 202 -33.64 12.53 -7.31
CA THR A 202 -32.39 11.94 -7.79
C THR A 202 -31.89 10.80 -6.90
N TYR A 203 -31.98 10.94 -5.58
CA TYR A 203 -31.67 9.82 -4.67
C TYR A 203 -32.57 8.60 -4.92
N THR A 204 -33.86 8.82 -5.16
CA THR A 204 -34.82 7.73 -5.45
C THR A 204 -34.47 7.02 -6.76
N LEU A 205 -34.06 7.77 -7.78
CA LEU A 205 -33.60 7.21 -9.05
C LEU A 205 -32.34 6.35 -8.87
N VAL A 206 -31.34 6.85 -8.15
CA VAL A 206 -30.10 6.12 -7.86
C VAL A 206 -30.41 4.85 -7.05
N LYS A 207 -31.29 4.93 -6.04
CA LYS A 207 -31.76 3.76 -5.29
C LYS A 207 -32.42 2.73 -6.21
N GLY A 208 -33.25 3.16 -7.16
CA GLY A 208 -33.84 2.28 -8.17
C GLY A 208 -32.78 1.61 -9.05
N ARG A 209 -31.74 2.34 -9.46
CA ARG A 209 -30.62 1.81 -10.24
C ARG A 209 -29.82 0.77 -9.46
N LEU A 210 -29.52 1.02 -8.19
CA LEU A 210 -28.85 0.06 -7.31
C LEU A 210 -29.68 -1.23 -7.15
N LYS A 211 -30.99 -1.11 -6.94
CA LYS A 211 -31.90 -2.26 -6.87
C LYS A 211 -31.86 -3.10 -8.16
N LYS A 212 -31.85 -2.46 -9.34
CA LYS A 212 -31.73 -3.16 -10.63
C LYS A 212 -30.41 -3.94 -10.78
N LYS A 213 -29.34 -3.51 -10.10
CA LYS A 213 -28.05 -4.21 -10.04
C LYS A 213 -27.98 -5.30 -8.96
N GLY A 214 -29.09 -5.59 -8.27
CA GLY A 214 -29.12 -6.56 -7.16
C GLY A 214 -28.56 -6.02 -5.85
N ILE A 215 -28.30 -4.71 -5.75
CA ILE A 215 -27.73 -4.09 -4.55
C ILE A 215 -28.88 -3.67 -3.63
N LEU A 216 -29.07 -4.42 -2.55
CA LEU A 216 -30.15 -4.22 -1.59
C LEU A 216 -29.62 -3.63 -0.28
N TYR A 217 -30.12 -2.45 0.10
CA TYR A 217 -29.75 -1.76 1.34
C TYR A 217 -29.96 -2.63 2.59
N ALA A 218 -30.98 -3.49 2.60
CA ALA A 218 -31.26 -4.39 3.72
C ALA A 218 -30.09 -5.34 4.05
N ASN A 219 -29.38 -5.84 3.02
CA ASN A 219 -28.24 -6.73 3.21
C ASN A 219 -27.07 -5.98 3.87
N TYR A 220 -26.84 -4.73 3.45
CA TYR A 220 -25.81 -3.87 4.04
C TYR A 220 -26.19 -3.41 5.45
N GLU A 221 -27.47 -3.16 5.71
CA GLU A 221 -27.96 -2.83 7.04
C GLU A 221 -27.72 -3.98 8.02
N GLU A 222 -28.05 -5.21 7.63
CA GLU A 222 -27.86 -6.39 8.48
C GLU A 222 -26.38 -6.60 8.82
N GLY A 223 -25.50 -6.54 7.81
CA GLY A 223 -24.05 -6.63 8.01
C GLY A 223 -23.53 -5.52 8.91
N TYR A 224 -23.89 -4.27 8.62
CA TYR A 224 -23.45 -3.12 9.40
C TYR A 224 -23.92 -3.18 10.86
N ARG A 225 -25.16 -3.61 11.12
CA ARG A 225 -25.69 -3.80 12.49
C ARG A 225 -25.00 -4.93 13.23
N ARG A 226 -24.65 -6.02 12.54
CA ARG A 226 -23.90 -7.13 13.12
C ARG A 226 -22.50 -6.68 13.55
N ASP A 227 -21.81 -5.94 12.69
CA ASP A 227 -20.42 -5.52 12.92
C ASP A 227 -20.32 -4.40 13.97
N THR A 228 -21.31 -3.51 14.05
CA THR A 228 -21.31 -2.36 14.98
C THR A 228 -22.09 -2.61 16.28
N GLY A 229 -22.86 -3.69 16.36
CA GLY A 229 -23.75 -3.99 17.49
C GLY A 229 -24.99 -3.06 17.59
N ILE A 230 -25.27 -2.26 16.56
CA ILE A 230 -26.39 -1.31 16.55
C ILE A 230 -27.73 -2.05 16.45
N LYS A 231 -28.61 -1.81 17.42
CA LYS A 231 -29.95 -2.41 17.47
C LYS A 231 -31.05 -1.56 16.80
N ARG A 232 -30.82 -0.26 16.62
CA ARG A 232 -31.77 0.63 15.92
C ARG A 232 -31.72 0.42 14.40
N HIS A 233 -32.77 0.86 13.73
CA HIS A 233 -32.78 0.98 12.27
C HIS A 233 -31.70 1.98 11.80
N VAL A 234 -31.02 1.65 10.70
CA VAL A 234 -29.94 2.45 10.12
C VAL A 234 -30.44 3.05 8.80
N SER A 235 -30.34 4.37 8.66
CA SER A 235 -30.85 5.02 7.45
C SER A 235 -29.99 4.70 6.22
N ASN A 236 -30.60 4.69 5.03
CA ASN A 236 -29.84 4.49 3.78
C ASN A 236 -28.68 5.50 3.63
N GLY A 237 -28.88 6.75 4.05
CA GLY A 237 -27.82 7.76 4.01
C GLY A 237 -26.66 7.42 4.93
N GLU A 238 -26.96 6.97 6.15
CA GLU A 238 -25.96 6.52 7.11
C GLU A 238 -25.19 5.28 6.61
N LEU A 239 -25.87 4.35 5.93
CA LEU A 239 -25.20 3.20 5.31
C LEU A 239 -24.26 3.65 4.18
N ILE A 240 -24.67 4.60 3.33
CA ILE A 240 -23.83 5.10 2.24
C ILE A 240 -22.59 5.81 2.80
N ASP A 241 -22.72 6.57 3.89
CA ASP A 241 -21.59 7.30 4.45
C ASP A 241 -20.61 6.39 5.20
N ASN A 242 -21.12 5.35 5.88
CA ASN A 242 -20.31 4.51 6.78
C ASN A 242 -19.88 3.16 6.18
N VAL A 243 -20.48 2.70 5.08
CA VAL A 243 -20.13 1.41 4.45
C VAL A 243 -19.39 1.63 3.14
N PRO A 244 -18.05 1.42 3.09
CA PRO A 244 -17.24 1.72 1.91
C PRO A 244 -17.68 1.00 0.63
N ALA A 245 -18.10 -0.25 0.75
CA ALA A 245 -18.57 -1.04 -0.39
C ALA A 245 -19.85 -0.42 -0.99
N LEU A 246 -20.81 -0.03 -0.16
CA LEU A 246 -22.05 0.59 -0.60
C LEU A 246 -21.82 1.99 -1.17
N LYS A 247 -20.89 2.76 -0.58
CA LYS A 247 -20.51 4.09 -1.08
C LYS A 247 -19.94 4.05 -2.49
N ARG A 248 -19.06 3.08 -2.78
CA ARG A 248 -18.49 2.86 -4.13
C ARG A 248 -19.58 2.51 -5.14
N GLU A 249 -20.47 1.59 -4.79
CA GLU A 249 -21.58 1.23 -5.67
C GLU A 249 -22.54 2.40 -5.93
N PHE A 250 -22.80 3.21 -4.90
CA PHE A 250 -23.56 4.44 -5.02
C PHE A 250 -22.89 5.43 -5.98
N ALA A 251 -21.58 5.70 -5.81
CA ALA A 251 -20.82 6.59 -6.70
C ALA A 251 -20.82 6.08 -8.15
N LYS A 252 -20.65 4.77 -8.35
CA LYS A 252 -20.71 4.13 -9.68
C LYS A 252 -22.09 4.31 -10.33
N ALA A 253 -23.17 4.08 -9.59
CA ALA A 253 -24.53 4.27 -10.08
C ALA A 253 -24.82 5.73 -10.45
N VAL A 254 -24.30 6.70 -9.67
CA VAL A 254 -24.40 8.13 -9.99
C VAL A 254 -23.62 8.45 -11.27
N GLY A 255 -22.39 7.94 -11.42
CA GLY A 255 -21.55 8.16 -12.60
C GLY A 255 -22.17 7.63 -13.89
N GLU A 256 -22.74 6.43 -13.86
CA GLU A 256 -23.46 5.84 -15.00
C GLU A 256 -24.69 6.67 -15.40
N LEU A 257 -25.53 7.05 -14.42
CA LEU A 257 -26.70 7.89 -14.68
C LEU A 257 -26.31 9.26 -15.24
N LEU A 258 -25.18 9.81 -14.79
CA LEU A 258 -24.66 11.08 -15.29
C LEU A 258 -24.16 10.96 -16.73
N ALA A 259 -23.52 9.85 -17.09
CA ALA A 259 -23.10 9.57 -18.46
C ALA A 259 -24.31 9.42 -19.41
N GLU A 260 -25.34 8.68 -19.00
CA GLU A 260 -26.60 8.55 -19.76
C GLU A 260 -27.25 9.90 -20.05
N GLN A 261 -27.27 10.81 -19.06
CA GLN A 261 -27.82 12.16 -19.23
C GLN A 261 -27.03 13.03 -20.21
N LYS A 262 -25.71 12.82 -20.33
CA LYS A 262 -24.88 13.54 -21.30
C LYS A 262 -25.08 13.05 -22.73
N VAL A 263 -25.28 11.74 -22.92
CA VAL A 263 -25.55 11.14 -24.24
C VAL A 263 -26.89 11.64 -24.80
N VAL A 264 -27.95 11.63 -23.98
CA VAL A 264 -29.29 12.09 -24.40
C VAL A 264 -29.32 13.57 -24.80
N LYS A 265 -28.43 14.41 -24.24
CA LYS A 265 -28.32 15.82 -24.64
C LYS A 265 -27.58 16.05 -25.96
N ASN A 266 -26.75 15.11 -26.40
CA ASN A 266 -25.96 15.23 -27.63
C ASN A 266 -26.69 14.67 -28.87
N ASP A 267 -27.63 13.73 -28.70
CA ASP A 267 -28.40 13.14 -29.80
C ASP A 267 -29.65 13.96 -30.19
N GLY A 268 -29.86 15.11 -29.54
CA GLY A 268 -31.01 16.01 -29.74
C GLY A 268 -30.71 17.32 -30.45
N ASN A 269 -29.57 17.42 -31.16
CA ASN A 269 -29.19 18.62 -31.91
C ASN A 269 -28.85 18.32 -33.37
#